data_AF-A0A2V9XB75-F1
#
_entry.id   AF-A0A2V9XB75-F1
#
_cell.length_a   1.000
_cell.length_b   1.000
_cell.length_c   1.000
_cell.angle_alpha   90.00
_cell.angle_beta   90.00
_cell.angle_gamma   90.00
#
_symmetry.space_group_name_H-M   'P 1'
#
loop_
_entity.id
_entity.type
_entity.pdbx_description
1 polymer ?
#
loop_
_entity_poly.entity_id
_entity_poly.type
_entity_poly.pdbx_seq_one_letter_code
_entity_poly.pdbx_strand_id
1 'polypeptide(L)'
;MSISVGTPAPPSVSINSPANGATVSGTVTVSGVASDGVAISSVQLSIDGGAFSTVSGTSNWSYSLNSNSLSNSSHSLSAKVNDSAGQSATSSLVDFTVNNASTSTDCTLYASPSGSSGNSGTSPSAPKSFSAAASATQPGSVLCLLGGTYNLSSSFTPPNSGTPSSWIVYKNYDSTPVYFVYTGPANANSIFRITNGGSFPSGGPAYLEFRGLNLNGQGNSGDAFWCGGTHHLRFISNTMHDTGGSGIATRDCDYLTADHNLVYHNGYLPSSTSVPQWYGWTSGISFNSDQWFDNYSGFHNIISNNIVVGEFDSSPNHTDGNGIILDLSSGSYDPSTANTPPALIVNNVVYGNGGRCILGYIVTNFWFVNNTCFKNDLDTLESNFGS
;
A
#
# COMPACT_ATOMS: atom_id res chain seq x y z
N MET A 1 -58.59 51.63 14.33
CA MET A 1 -57.27 51.42 13.68
C MET A 1 -56.72 50.12 14.25
N SER A 2 -56.82 49.02 13.52
CA SER A 2 -56.21 47.75 13.92
C SER A 2 -54.78 47.72 13.40
N ILE A 3 -53.79 47.74 14.29
CA ILE A 3 -52.38 47.50 13.92
C ILE A 3 -52.24 45.99 13.74
N SER A 4 -51.98 45.55 12.52
CA SER A 4 -51.51 44.20 12.26
C SER A 4 -50.01 44.19 12.53
N VAL A 5 -49.59 43.62 13.66
CA VAL A 5 -48.17 43.35 13.90
C VAL A 5 -47.83 42.10 13.09
N GLY A 6 -47.21 42.28 11.92
CA GLY A 6 -46.68 41.16 11.16
C GLY A 6 -45.58 40.49 11.98
N THR A 7 -45.67 39.17 12.15
CA THR A 7 -44.58 38.38 12.73
C THR A 7 -43.38 38.44 11.76
N PRO A 8 -42.18 38.84 12.21
CA PRO A 8 -40.98 38.81 11.37
C PRO A 8 -40.76 37.40 10.79
N ALA A 9 -40.20 37.31 9.59
CA ALA A 9 -39.81 36.02 9.03
C ALA A 9 -38.73 35.36 9.92
N PRO A 10 -38.65 34.02 9.98
CA PRO A 10 -37.57 33.35 10.69
C PRO A 10 -36.20 33.62 10.06
N PRO A 11 -35.11 33.59 10.85
CA PRO A 11 -33.75 33.71 10.32
C PRO A 11 -33.39 32.51 9.43
N SER A 12 -32.30 32.64 8.66
CA SER A 12 -31.72 31.59 7.82
C SER A 12 -30.23 31.41 8.08
N VAL A 13 -29.72 30.19 7.92
CA VAL A 13 -28.30 29.87 8.08
C VAL A 13 -27.88 28.74 7.14
N SER A 14 -26.69 28.85 6.57
CA SER A 14 -26.08 27.83 5.72
C SER A 14 -24.60 27.66 6.03
N ILE A 15 -24.09 26.46 5.77
CA ILE A 15 -22.66 26.12 5.85
C ILE A 15 -22.11 26.11 4.41
N ASN A 16 -21.03 26.85 4.17
CA ASN A 16 -20.37 26.96 2.86
C ASN A 16 -19.05 26.17 2.81
N SER A 17 -18.36 26.01 3.94
CA SER A 17 -17.14 25.22 4.08
C SER A 17 -17.20 24.38 5.36
N PRO A 18 -16.72 23.12 5.35
CA PRO A 18 -16.37 22.35 4.16
C PRO A 18 -17.59 22.13 3.24
N ALA A 19 -17.33 21.85 1.95
CA ALA A 19 -18.40 21.48 1.02
C ALA A 19 -18.96 20.09 1.38
N ASN A 20 -20.23 19.83 1.05
CA ASN A 20 -20.83 18.52 1.26
C ASN A 20 -20.05 17.43 0.50
N GLY A 21 -19.64 16.38 1.20
CA GLY A 21 -18.80 15.29 0.70
C GLY A 21 -17.30 15.56 0.72
N ALA A 22 -16.83 16.69 1.26
CA ALA A 22 -15.40 16.98 1.31
C ALA A 22 -14.66 16.02 2.24
N THR A 23 -13.43 15.65 1.86
CA THR A 23 -12.47 14.99 2.76
C THR A 23 -11.59 16.05 3.40
N VAL A 24 -11.44 16.00 4.72
CA VAL A 24 -10.68 17.00 5.50
C VAL A 24 -9.67 16.32 6.44
N SER A 25 -8.64 17.08 6.80
CA SER A 25 -7.58 16.66 7.72
C SER A 25 -6.94 17.88 8.41
N GLY A 26 -6.41 17.70 9.62
CA GLY A 26 -5.77 18.78 10.39
C GLY A 26 -6.75 19.83 10.92
N THR A 27 -6.37 21.11 10.82
CA THR A 27 -7.23 22.23 11.23
C THR A 27 -8.06 22.71 10.04
N VAL A 28 -9.39 22.66 10.17
CA VAL A 28 -10.38 22.97 9.13
C VAL A 28 -11.17 24.20 9.55
N THR A 29 -11.27 25.20 8.68
CA THR A 29 -12.19 26.32 8.90
C THR A 29 -13.58 25.95 8.37
N VAL A 30 -14.51 25.75 9.29
CA VAL A 30 -15.94 25.66 8.99
C VAL A 30 -16.47 27.09 8.86
N SER A 31 -17.16 27.43 7.79
CA SER A 31 -17.69 28.78 7.60
C SER A 31 -19.03 28.76 6.87
N GLY A 32 -19.78 29.84 7.03
CA GLY A 32 -21.07 29.97 6.39
C GLY A 32 -21.65 31.36 6.53
N VAL A 33 -22.91 31.47 6.10
CA VAL A 33 -23.68 32.71 6.15
C VAL A 33 -24.95 32.53 6.97
N ALA A 34 -25.36 33.60 7.64
CA ALA A 34 -26.65 33.71 8.28
C ALA A 34 -27.31 35.04 7.89
N SER A 35 -28.62 35.02 7.67
CA SER A 35 -29.37 36.20 7.24
C SER A 35 -30.71 36.24 7.96
N ASP A 36 -31.07 37.44 8.40
CA ASP A 36 -32.35 37.71 9.03
C ASP A 36 -32.77 39.17 8.74
N GLY A 37 -34.08 39.43 8.78
CA GLY A 37 -34.64 40.78 8.71
C GLY A 37 -34.54 41.53 10.05
N VAL A 38 -34.24 40.82 11.13
CA VAL A 38 -33.95 41.33 12.47
C VAL A 38 -32.47 41.06 12.80
N ALA A 39 -31.97 41.63 13.91
CA ALA A 39 -30.57 41.44 14.32
C ALA A 39 -30.31 39.99 14.78
N ILE A 40 -29.30 39.34 14.18
CA ILE A 40 -28.84 38.02 14.60
C ILE A 40 -28.17 38.11 15.97
N SER A 41 -28.64 37.32 16.93
CA SER A 41 -28.10 37.28 18.30
C SER A 41 -26.94 36.28 18.43
N SER A 42 -27.02 35.13 17.76
CA SER A 42 -25.96 34.12 17.78
C SER A 42 -26.04 33.16 16.60
N VAL A 43 -24.89 32.61 16.22
CA VAL A 43 -24.78 31.39 15.41
C VAL A 43 -24.03 30.34 16.22
N GLN A 44 -24.41 29.08 16.08
CA GLN A 44 -23.81 27.95 16.76
C GLN A 44 -23.65 26.79 15.78
N LEU A 45 -22.65 25.94 16.01
CA LEU A 45 -22.34 24.77 15.19
C LEU A 45 -22.45 23.49 16.03
N SER A 46 -23.06 22.46 15.47
CA SER A 46 -23.08 21.10 16.02
C SER A 46 -22.37 20.15 15.06
N ILE A 47 -21.63 19.21 15.63
CA ILE A 47 -20.90 18.14 14.93
C ILE A 47 -21.53 16.82 15.37
N ASP A 48 -21.92 15.97 14.42
CA ASP A 48 -22.53 14.64 14.64
C ASP A 48 -23.78 14.66 15.55
N GLY A 49 -24.57 15.74 15.48
CA GLY A 49 -25.74 15.94 16.33
C GLY A 49 -25.41 16.18 17.81
N GLY A 50 -24.14 16.41 18.14
CA GLY A 50 -23.67 16.78 19.47
C GLY A 50 -24.11 18.17 19.91
N ALA A 51 -23.63 18.60 21.09
CA ALA A 51 -23.97 19.91 21.65
C ALA A 51 -23.52 21.06 20.74
N PHE A 52 -24.34 22.11 20.67
CA PHE A 52 -24.04 23.31 19.91
C PHE A 52 -22.92 24.12 20.56
N SER A 53 -21.89 24.42 19.78
CA SER A 53 -20.76 25.29 20.13
C SER A 53 -20.95 26.66 19.50
N THR A 54 -20.64 27.73 20.23
CA THR A 54 -20.67 29.09 19.68
C THR A 54 -19.60 29.25 18.60
N VAL A 55 -19.90 30.00 17.54
CA VAL A 55 -18.94 30.31 16.47
C VAL A 55 -18.54 31.79 16.50
N SER A 56 -17.52 32.15 15.73
CA SER A 56 -17.12 33.55 15.54
C SER A 56 -17.97 34.21 14.46
N GLY A 57 -18.45 35.42 14.71
CA GLY A 57 -19.25 36.18 13.74
C GLY A 57 -20.75 35.87 13.78
N THR A 58 -21.53 36.60 12.98
CA THR A 58 -22.98 36.44 12.86
C THR A 58 -23.36 36.22 11.39
N SER A 59 -23.47 37.30 10.59
CA SER A 59 -23.90 37.19 9.19
C SER A 59 -22.91 36.43 8.32
N ASN A 60 -21.62 36.67 8.51
CA ASN A 60 -20.54 35.78 8.05
C ASN A 60 -19.93 35.18 9.30
N TRP A 61 -19.93 33.86 9.40
CA TRP A 61 -19.50 33.16 10.60
C TRP A 61 -18.47 32.08 10.29
N SER A 62 -17.64 31.76 11.28
CA SER A 62 -16.60 30.74 11.16
C SER A 62 -16.31 30.01 12.47
N TYR A 63 -15.87 28.77 12.36
CA TYR A 63 -15.43 27.91 13.45
C TYR A 63 -14.17 27.14 13.05
N SER A 64 -13.18 27.08 13.95
CA SER A 64 -11.95 26.33 13.74
C SER A 64 -12.11 24.92 14.28
N LEU A 65 -12.26 23.94 13.39
CA LEU A 65 -12.39 22.53 13.72
C LEU A 65 -11.01 21.85 13.67
N ASN A 66 -10.57 21.29 14.80
CA ASN A 66 -9.43 20.37 14.80
C ASN A 66 -9.92 18.95 14.49
N SER A 67 -9.74 18.48 13.25
CA SER A 67 -10.24 17.15 12.86
C SER A 67 -9.51 16.01 13.55
N ASN A 68 -8.35 16.23 14.18
CA ASN A 68 -7.68 15.21 15.00
C ASN A 68 -8.45 14.87 16.29
N SER A 69 -9.49 15.66 16.63
CA SER A 69 -10.41 15.34 17.73
C SER A 69 -11.55 14.40 17.32
N LEU A 70 -11.65 14.07 16.03
CA LEU A 70 -12.66 13.19 15.44
C LEU A 70 -11.99 11.90 14.92
N SER A 71 -12.76 10.81 14.85
CA SER A 71 -12.29 9.57 14.22
C SER A 71 -12.11 9.72 12.71
N ASN A 72 -11.28 8.90 12.07
CA ASN A 72 -11.23 8.85 10.61
C ASN A 72 -12.47 8.12 10.07
N SER A 73 -13.50 8.88 9.72
CA SER A 73 -14.81 8.36 9.27
C SER A 73 -15.64 9.46 8.62
N SER A 74 -16.87 9.13 8.18
CA SER A 74 -17.87 10.14 7.83
C SER A 74 -18.39 10.83 9.09
N HIS A 75 -18.58 12.16 9.00
CA HIS A 75 -19.10 13.05 10.03
C HIS A 75 -20.11 14.02 9.41
N SER A 76 -20.88 14.72 10.25
CA SER A 76 -21.90 15.70 9.82
C SER A 76 -21.81 17.01 10.58
N LEU A 77 -22.12 18.12 9.90
CA LEU A 77 -22.22 19.46 10.48
C LEU A 77 -23.64 19.99 10.37
N SER A 78 -24.09 20.72 11.40
CA SER A 78 -25.29 21.57 11.32
C SER A 78 -25.06 22.89 12.04
N ALA A 79 -25.60 23.98 11.49
CA ALA A 79 -25.52 25.29 12.09
C ALA A 79 -26.91 25.74 12.56
N LYS A 80 -26.98 26.39 13.72
CA LYS A 80 -28.19 27.01 14.26
C LYS A 80 -27.98 28.51 14.40
N VAL A 81 -28.94 29.30 13.93
CA VAL A 81 -29.00 30.75 14.13
C VAL A 81 -30.14 31.10 15.06
N ASN A 82 -29.92 32.08 15.95
CA ASN A 82 -30.97 32.70 16.75
C ASN A 82 -30.97 34.21 16.46
N ASP A 83 -32.15 34.81 16.35
CA ASP A 83 -32.32 36.26 16.22
C ASP A 83 -32.54 36.92 17.60
N SER A 84 -32.69 38.25 17.63
CA SER A 84 -33.00 39.00 18.86
C SER A 84 -34.50 39.06 19.19
N ALA A 85 -35.36 38.56 18.30
CA ALA A 85 -36.81 38.42 18.50
C ALA A 85 -37.19 37.05 19.11
N GLY A 86 -36.22 36.16 19.31
CA GLY A 86 -36.41 34.83 19.89
C GLY A 86 -36.75 33.73 18.88
N GLN A 87 -36.62 33.98 17.58
CA GLN A 87 -36.76 32.96 16.54
C GLN A 87 -35.43 32.27 16.27
N SER A 88 -35.50 31.04 15.73
CA SER A 88 -34.31 30.28 15.36
C SER A 88 -34.54 29.41 14.14
N ALA A 89 -33.45 29.07 13.45
CA ALA A 89 -33.44 28.13 12.34
C ALA A 89 -32.17 27.28 12.36
N THR A 90 -32.24 26.10 11.75
CA THR A 90 -31.12 25.16 11.62
C THR A 90 -30.89 24.83 10.15
N SER A 91 -29.63 24.76 9.74
CA SER A 91 -29.25 24.41 8.37
C SER A 91 -29.58 22.95 8.04
N SER A 92 -29.57 22.59 6.76
CA SER A 92 -29.39 21.20 6.34
C SER A 92 -28.05 20.65 6.85
N LEU A 93 -27.95 19.33 6.95
CA LEU A 93 -26.68 18.65 7.24
C LEU A 93 -25.68 18.88 6.11
N VAL A 94 -24.42 19.02 6.48
CA VAL A 94 -23.27 18.93 5.57
C VAL A 94 -22.42 17.76 6.02
N ASP A 95 -22.37 16.71 5.20
CA ASP A 95 -21.56 15.53 5.47
C ASP A 95 -20.13 15.75 4.97
N PHE A 96 -19.15 15.24 5.71
CA PHE A 96 -17.73 15.33 5.35
C PHE A 96 -16.99 14.11 5.89
N THR A 97 -15.86 13.74 5.28
CA THR A 97 -15.03 12.63 5.72
C THR A 97 -13.78 13.15 6.40
N VAL A 98 -13.51 12.70 7.62
CA VAL A 98 -12.23 12.93 8.28
C VAL A 98 -11.26 11.84 7.85
N ASN A 99 -10.10 12.26 7.37
CA ASN A 99 -8.99 11.37 7.05
C ASN A 99 -7.68 11.99 7.54
N ASN A 100 -7.45 11.93 8.86
CA ASN A 100 -6.18 12.32 9.45
C ASN A 100 -5.14 11.23 9.20
N ALA A 101 -3.88 11.62 9.02
CA ALA A 101 -2.78 10.66 8.99
C ALA A 101 -2.68 9.95 10.35
N SER A 102 -2.93 8.63 10.40
CA SER A 102 -2.62 7.85 11.61
C SER A 102 -1.13 7.53 11.61
N THR A 103 -0.40 8.01 12.60
CA THR A 103 1.01 7.64 12.77
C THR A 103 1.12 6.28 13.44
N SER A 104 2.13 5.52 13.00
CA SER A 104 2.42 4.21 13.56
C SER A 104 3.01 4.34 14.96
N THR A 105 2.48 3.60 15.92
CA THR A 105 2.85 3.69 17.35
C THR A 105 3.87 2.65 17.78
N ASP A 106 4.18 1.67 16.94
CA ASP A 106 5.09 0.54 17.18
C ASP A 106 6.52 0.77 16.65
N CYS A 107 6.82 1.95 16.10
CA CYS A 107 8.12 2.25 15.49
C CYS A 107 9.28 2.20 16.49
N THR A 108 10.32 1.45 16.16
CA THR A 108 11.57 1.42 16.93
C THR A 108 12.67 2.26 16.26
N LEU A 109 12.58 2.43 14.93
CA LEU A 109 13.49 3.23 14.13
C LEU A 109 12.73 4.05 13.08
N TYR A 110 13.30 5.18 12.70
CA TYR A 110 12.74 6.10 11.71
C TYR A 110 13.74 6.39 10.61
N ALA A 111 13.30 6.31 9.36
CA ALA A 111 14.04 6.81 8.20
C ALA A 111 13.21 7.78 7.39
N SER A 112 13.88 8.70 6.69
CA SER A 112 13.27 9.60 5.71
C SER A 112 14.19 9.78 4.50
N PRO A 113 13.68 10.23 3.34
CA PRO A 113 14.53 10.53 2.18
C PRO A 113 15.60 11.59 2.48
N SER A 114 15.26 12.57 3.33
CA SER A 114 16.17 13.64 3.78
C SER A 114 16.85 13.34 5.12
N GLY A 115 16.79 12.09 5.59
CA GLY A 115 17.34 11.69 6.88
C GLY A 115 18.86 11.68 6.88
N SER A 116 19.47 11.89 8.05
CA SER A 116 20.92 11.91 8.22
C SER A 116 21.40 10.69 8.99
N SER A 117 22.49 10.06 8.54
CA SER A 117 23.09 8.91 9.22
C SER A 117 23.51 9.21 10.67
N GLY A 118 23.85 10.47 10.96
CA GLY A 118 24.22 10.95 12.30
C GLY A 118 23.04 11.09 13.28
N ASN A 119 21.80 11.06 12.81
CA ASN A 119 20.63 11.13 13.70
C ASN A 119 20.46 9.83 14.49
N SER A 120 19.81 9.91 15.66
CA SER A 120 19.51 8.72 16.47
C SER A 120 18.55 7.76 15.75
N GLY A 121 17.63 8.29 14.93
CA GLY A 121 16.59 7.50 14.28
C GLY A 121 15.52 7.00 15.24
N THR A 122 15.43 7.54 16.46
CA THR A 122 14.46 7.11 17.50
C THR A 122 13.20 7.99 17.56
N SER A 123 13.11 9.00 16.69
CA SER A 123 11.98 9.92 16.57
C SER A 123 11.78 10.31 15.10
N PRO A 124 10.53 10.53 14.63
CA PRO A 124 10.28 11.03 13.28
C PRO A 124 10.86 12.43 13.05
N SER A 125 11.15 13.21 14.10
CA SER A 125 11.78 14.53 14.00
C SER A 125 13.30 14.48 13.76
N ALA A 126 13.92 13.32 14.00
CA ALA A 126 15.35 13.09 13.77
C ALA A 126 15.57 11.73 13.09
N PRO A 127 15.06 11.55 11.86
CA PRO A 127 15.13 10.28 11.16
C PRO A 127 16.54 10.02 10.61
N LYS A 128 16.94 8.76 10.55
CA LYS A 128 18.16 8.34 9.84
C LYS A 128 17.96 8.38 8.32
N SER A 129 19.06 8.39 7.56
CA SER A 129 18.96 7.97 6.15
C SER A 129 18.48 6.52 6.08
N PHE A 130 17.81 6.13 4.99
CA PHE A 130 17.27 4.78 4.86
C PHE A 130 18.31 3.67 5.09
N SER A 131 19.47 3.77 4.43
CA SER A 131 20.56 2.80 4.58
C SER A 131 21.10 2.73 6.02
N ALA A 132 21.29 3.87 6.68
CA ALA A 132 21.77 3.91 8.06
C ALA A 132 20.74 3.33 9.05
N ALA A 133 19.45 3.55 8.80
CA ALA A 133 18.38 2.98 9.62
C ALA A 133 18.28 1.46 9.41
N ALA A 134 18.34 1.00 8.16
CA ALA A 134 18.35 -0.42 7.83
C ALA A 134 19.55 -1.15 8.47
N SER A 135 20.75 -0.57 8.42
CA SER A 135 21.93 -1.15 9.09
C SER A 135 21.78 -1.22 10.62
N ALA A 136 20.98 -0.34 11.21
CA ALA A 136 20.74 -0.31 12.66
C ALA A 136 19.66 -1.29 13.14
N THR A 137 18.92 -1.95 12.24
CA THR A 137 17.87 -2.89 12.64
C THR A 137 18.44 -4.09 13.38
N GLN A 138 17.73 -4.54 14.40
CA GLN A 138 17.93 -5.78 15.14
C GLN A 138 16.64 -6.61 15.12
N PRO A 139 16.65 -7.92 15.43
CA PRO A 139 15.42 -8.69 15.55
C PRO A 139 14.35 -7.98 16.39
N GLY A 140 13.14 -7.85 15.83
CA GLY A 140 12.02 -7.11 16.45
C GLY A 140 11.97 -5.62 16.12
N SER A 141 12.92 -5.10 15.33
CA SER A 141 12.88 -3.70 14.90
C SER A 141 11.72 -3.43 13.96
N VAL A 142 11.01 -2.34 14.21
CA VAL A 142 10.02 -1.75 13.30
C VAL A 142 10.62 -0.46 12.75
N LEU A 143 11.14 -0.54 11.53
CA LEU A 143 11.67 0.60 10.79
C LEU A 143 10.52 1.32 10.05
N CYS A 144 10.06 2.42 10.65
CA CYS A 144 9.05 3.29 10.08
C CYS A 144 9.68 4.29 9.09
N LEU A 145 9.18 4.26 7.87
CA LEU A 145 9.61 5.08 6.76
C LEU A 145 8.68 6.28 6.67
N LEU A 146 9.22 7.48 6.86
CA LEU A 146 8.49 8.72 6.63
C LEU A 146 8.20 8.86 5.13
N GLY A 147 7.04 9.43 4.80
CA GLY A 147 6.62 9.60 3.41
C GLY A 147 7.60 10.40 2.56
N GLY A 148 7.59 10.13 1.26
CA GLY A 148 8.47 10.75 0.26
C GLY A 148 9.20 9.74 -0.61
N THR A 149 10.10 10.24 -1.46
CA THR A 149 10.78 9.46 -2.49
C THR A 149 12.20 9.07 -2.10
N TYR A 150 12.43 7.77 -1.95
CA TYR A 150 13.71 7.13 -1.71
C TYR A 150 14.27 6.63 -3.05
N ASN A 151 15.16 7.43 -3.64
CA ASN A 151 15.83 7.04 -4.89
C ASN A 151 16.94 6.02 -4.61
N LEU A 152 16.89 4.90 -5.32
CA LEU A 152 17.87 3.82 -5.22
C LEU A 152 18.63 3.70 -6.54
N SER A 153 19.90 4.10 -6.56
CA SER A 153 20.78 3.94 -7.72
C SER A 153 21.33 2.51 -7.89
N SER A 154 21.06 1.63 -6.93
CA SER A 154 21.38 0.21 -6.92
C SER A 154 20.35 -0.54 -6.08
N SER A 155 20.29 -1.86 -6.21
CA SER A 155 19.45 -2.68 -5.34
C SER A 155 19.74 -2.44 -3.86
N PHE A 156 18.69 -2.51 -3.05
CA PHE A 156 18.81 -2.59 -1.60
C PHE A 156 18.71 -4.05 -1.16
N THR A 157 19.71 -4.49 -0.39
CA THR A 157 19.67 -5.78 0.32
C THR A 157 19.53 -5.50 1.81
N PRO A 158 18.48 -6.01 2.49
CA PRO A 158 18.35 -5.89 3.93
C PRO A 158 19.59 -6.45 4.64
N PRO A 159 20.21 -5.72 5.57
CA PRO A 159 21.49 -6.15 6.14
C PRO A 159 21.36 -7.16 7.29
N ASN A 160 20.18 -7.29 7.91
CA ASN A 160 19.97 -8.06 9.13
C ASN A 160 18.76 -8.98 9.00
N SER A 161 18.79 -10.13 9.68
CA SER A 161 17.63 -11.02 9.85
C SER A 161 16.87 -10.72 11.13
N GLY A 162 15.56 -10.97 11.10
CA GLY A 162 14.77 -11.16 12.32
C GLY A 162 14.93 -12.57 12.90
N THR A 163 14.00 -12.94 13.77
CA THR A 163 13.87 -14.30 14.32
C THR A 163 12.40 -14.74 14.27
N PRO A 164 12.09 -16.04 14.49
CA PRO A 164 10.70 -16.52 14.53
C PRO A 164 9.76 -15.71 15.42
N SER A 165 10.26 -15.20 16.55
CA SER A 165 9.50 -14.40 17.51
C SER A 165 9.67 -12.89 17.37
N SER A 166 10.63 -12.42 16.58
CA SER A 166 11.02 -11.01 16.50
C SER A 166 11.39 -10.64 15.07
N TRP A 167 10.38 -10.47 14.22
CA TRP A 167 10.55 -10.08 12.82
C TRP A 167 11.09 -8.65 12.71
N ILE A 168 11.82 -8.36 11.64
CA ILE A 168 12.15 -6.98 11.26
C ILE A 168 11.09 -6.51 10.27
N VAL A 169 10.48 -5.36 10.56
CA VAL A 169 9.39 -4.78 9.75
C VAL A 169 9.84 -3.46 9.14
N TYR A 170 9.77 -3.35 7.81
CA TYR A 170 9.92 -2.11 7.06
C TYR A 170 8.52 -1.63 6.66
N LYS A 171 8.04 -0.53 7.24
CA LYS A 171 6.66 -0.05 7.01
C LYS A 171 6.56 1.45 6.81
N ASN A 172 5.51 1.90 6.13
CA ASN A 172 5.13 3.30 6.13
C ASN A 172 4.86 3.79 7.56
N TYR A 173 5.31 5.00 7.88
CA TYR A 173 5.11 5.61 9.19
C TYR A 173 3.66 6.10 9.38
N ASP A 174 3.09 6.72 8.36
CA ASP A 174 1.75 7.28 8.38
C ASP A 174 1.08 7.14 7.00
N SER A 175 -0.03 7.86 6.77
CA SER A 175 -0.75 7.81 5.49
C SER A 175 -0.02 8.48 4.32
N THR A 176 1.11 9.15 4.56
CA THR A 176 1.92 9.74 3.51
C THR A 176 2.65 8.62 2.75
N PRO A 177 2.46 8.50 1.43
CA PRO A 177 3.06 7.41 0.67
C PRO A 177 4.59 7.40 0.72
N VAL A 178 5.15 6.19 0.78
CA VAL A 178 6.59 5.92 0.73
C VAL A 178 6.92 5.34 -0.63
N TYR A 179 7.68 6.07 -1.44
CA TYR A 179 8.08 5.66 -2.78
C TYR A 179 9.53 5.21 -2.79
N PHE A 180 9.80 3.95 -3.09
CA PHE A 180 11.11 3.48 -3.51
C PHE A 180 11.18 3.51 -5.03
N VAL A 181 12.05 4.36 -5.58
CA VAL A 181 12.19 4.55 -7.03
C VAL A 181 13.56 4.05 -7.44
N TYR A 182 13.58 3.07 -8.35
CA TYR A 182 14.84 2.56 -8.89
C TYR A 182 15.37 3.51 -9.97
N THR A 183 16.49 4.16 -9.67
CA THR A 183 17.21 5.06 -10.57
C THR A 183 18.52 4.46 -11.06
N GLY A 184 18.73 3.16 -10.80
CA GLY A 184 19.89 2.41 -11.27
C GLY A 184 19.80 2.04 -12.76
N PRO A 185 20.86 1.40 -13.29
CA PRO A 185 20.90 0.97 -14.69
C PRO A 185 19.95 -0.20 -14.96
N ALA A 186 19.51 -0.35 -16.21
CA ALA A 186 18.66 -1.43 -16.69
C ALA A 186 19.40 -2.79 -16.81
N ASN A 187 19.85 -3.35 -15.69
CA ASN A 187 20.68 -4.56 -15.63
C ASN A 187 20.03 -5.78 -14.94
N ALA A 188 18.69 -5.85 -14.95
CA ALA A 188 17.87 -6.91 -14.35
C ALA A 188 17.99 -7.02 -12.82
N ASN A 189 18.60 -6.03 -12.16
CA ASN A 189 18.60 -5.99 -10.69
C ASN A 189 17.26 -5.51 -10.16
N SER A 190 16.83 -6.11 -9.06
CA SER A 190 15.56 -5.79 -8.42
C SER A 190 15.70 -4.59 -7.48
N ILE A 191 14.59 -3.93 -7.16
CA ILE A 191 14.57 -2.79 -6.24
C ILE A 191 15.06 -3.26 -4.87
N PHE A 192 14.38 -4.25 -4.30
CA PHE A 192 14.81 -4.97 -3.11
C PHE A 192 15.28 -6.38 -3.48
N ARG A 193 16.56 -6.65 -3.21
CA ARG A 193 17.23 -7.91 -3.55
C ARG A 193 17.62 -8.64 -2.26
N ILE A 194 16.74 -9.53 -1.81
CA ILE A 194 16.79 -10.23 -0.53
C ILE A 194 17.61 -11.52 -0.69
N THR A 195 18.90 -11.34 -0.97
CA THR A 195 19.87 -12.42 -1.08
C THR A 195 21.29 -11.87 -0.91
N ASN A 196 22.14 -12.68 -0.29
CA ASN A 196 23.59 -12.49 -0.18
C ASN A 196 24.34 -13.41 -1.15
N GLY A 197 23.64 -14.09 -2.07
CA GLY A 197 24.22 -15.00 -3.06
C GLY A 197 24.55 -16.40 -2.53
N GLY A 198 24.14 -16.73 -1.30
CA GLY A 198 24.25 -18.08 -0.74
C GLY A 198 23.12 -19.01 -1.18
N SER A 199 23.18 -20.28 -0.78
CA SER A 199 22.13 -21.27 -1.01
C SER A 199 21.10 -21.30 0.12
N PHE A 200 19.92 -21.83 -0.16
CA PHE A 200 18.91 -22.12 0.85
C PHE A 200 19.47 -22.97 2.01
N PRO A 201 19.11 -22.71 3.28
CA PRO A 201 18.21 -21.64 3.76
C PRO A 201 18.93 -20.31 4.11
N SER A 202 20.24 -20.23 3.93
CA SER A 202 21.07 -19.09 4.38
C SER A 202 21.48 -18.15 3.25
N GLY A 203 20.75 -18.18 2.15
CA GLY A 203 21.01 -17.39 0.94
C GLY A 203 20.72 -15.91 1.10
N GLY A 204 20.09 -15.48 2.19
CA GLY A 204 19.79 -14.08 2.47
C GLY A 204 19.19 -13.88 3.86
N PRO A 205 18.91 -12.63 4.25
CA PRO A 205 18.25 -12.32 5.52
C PRO A 205 16.82 -12.86 5.55
N ALA A 206 16.37 -13.30 6.72
CA ALA A 206 15.10 -13.98 6.93
C ALA A 206 14.26 -13.30 8.03
N TYR A 207 12.98 -13.69 8.15
CA TYR A 207 12.02 -13.10 9.09
C TYR A 207 11.84 -11.60 8.89
N LEU A 208 11.56 -11.23 7.65
CA LEU A 208 11.40 -9.84 7.20
C LEU A 208 9.98 -9.59 6.71
N GLU A 209 9.44 -8.43 7.06
CA GLU A 209 8.17 -7.95 6.53
C GLU A 209 8.33 -6.57 5.89
N PHE A 210 7.75 -6.41 4.71
CA PHE A 210 7.67 -5.15 3.98
C PHE A 210 6.20 -4.77 3.83
N ARG A 211 5.82 -3.61 4.38
CA ARG A 211 4.42 -3.22 4.50
C ARG A 211 4.15 -1.81 3.98
N GLY A 212 3.15 -1.66 3.12
CA GLY A 212 2.63 -0.34 2.74
C GLY A 212 3.60 0.49 1.90
N LEU A 213 4.48 -0.15 1.11
CA LEU A 213 5.48 0.51 0.30
C LEU A 213 5.00 0.65 -1.15
N ASN A 214 5.34 1.74 -1.82
CA ASN A 214 5.23 1.86 -3.26
C ASN A 214 6.62 1.68 -3.89
N LEU A 215 6.77 0.67 -4.73
CA LEU A 215 8.01 0.32 -5.42
C LEU A 215 7.82 0.54 -6.91
N ASN A 216 8.57 1.49 -7.45
CA ASN A 216 8.54 1.86 -8.87
C ASN A 216 9.89 1.52 -9.52
N GLY A 217 9.84 0.60 -10.49
CA GLY A 217 11.03 0.13 -11.20
C GLY A 217 11.56 1.07 -12.28
N GLN A 218 10.78 2.08 -12.68
CA GLN A 218 11.06 3.01 -13.79
C GLN A 218 11.34 2.32 -15.13
N GLY A 219 10.81 1.11 -15.30
CA GLY A 219 11.15 0.18 -16.36
C GLY A 219 12.60 -0.32 -16.29
N ASN A 220 13.41 0.07 -15.31
CA ASN A 220 14.84 -0.24 -15.26
C ASN A 220 15.16 -1.43 -14.34
N SER A 221 14.42 -1.60 -13.24
CA SER A 221 14.65 -2.76 -12.37
C SER A 221 14.13 -4.04 -13.00
N GLY A 222 14.77 -5.17 -12.69
CA GLY A 222 14.23 -6.51 -12.96
C GLY A 222 12.90 -6.69 -12.22
N ASP A 223 12.95 -6.81 -10.90
CA ASP A 223 11.74 -7.01 -10.08
C ASP A 223 11.59 -5.93 -9.00
N ALA A 224 10.41 -5.79 -8.40
CA ALA A 224 10.30 -4.97 -7.20
C ALA A 224 10.91 -5.69 -5.99
N PHE A 225 10.53 -6.94 -5.77
CA PHE A 225 11.17 -7.83 -4.79
C PHE A 225 11.76 -9.07 -5.45
N TRP A 226 13.01 -9.38 -5.11
CA TRP A 226 13.66 -10.63 -5.44
C TRP A 226 14.11 -11.37 -4.18
N CYS A 227 13.64 -12.59 -3.98
CA CYS A 227 14.13 -13.51 -2.96
C CYS A 227 15.06 -14.56 -3.59
N GLY A 228 16.21 -14.83 -2.96
CA GLY A 228 17.11 -15.89 -3.40
C GLY A 228 17.67 -16.71 -2.24
N GLY A 229 17.24 -17.96 -2.09
CA GLY A 229 17.83 -18.90 -1.14
C GLY A 229 17.51 -18.63 0.34
N THR A 230 16.42 -17.94 0.67
CA THR A 230 16.09 -17.58 2.07
C THR A 230 14.66 -17.96 2.44
N HIS A 231 14.18 -17.55 3.61
CA HIS A 231 12.89 -17.98 4.12
C HIS A 231 12.19 -16.93 4.97
N HIS A 232 10.91 -17.14 5.21
CA HIS A 232 10.10 -16.32 6.13
C HIS A 232 10.07 -14.84 5.73
N LEU A 233 9.49 -14.56 4.57
CA LEU A 233 9.33 -13.21 4.04
C LEU A 233 7.86 -12.86 3.86
N ARG A 234 7.50 -11.62 4.19
CA ARG A 234 6.14 -11.09 4.07
C ARG A 234 6.14 -9.81 3.24
N PHE A 235 5.33 -9.80 2.20
CA PHE A 235 5.07 -8.65 1.32
C PHE A 235 3.60 -8.27 1.50
N ILE A 236 3.33 -7.22 2.28
CA ILE A 236 1.98 -6.88 2.74
C ILE A 236 1.57 -5.49 2.26
N SER A 237 0.45 -5.36 1.57
CA SER A 237 -0.10 -4.04 1.19
C SER A 237 0.87 -3.15 0.39
N ASN A 238 1.77 -3.73 -0.38
CA ASN A 238 2.68 -2.98 -1.23
C ASN A 238 2.07 -2.72 -2.60
N THR A 239 2.51 -1.64 -3.24
CA THR A 239 2.22 -1.34 -4.64
C THR A 239 3.52 -1.51 -5.43
N MET A 240 3.53 -2.36 -6.45
CA MET A 240 4.73 -2.75 -7.21
C MET A 240 4.47 -2.60 -8.69
N HIS A 241 5.24 -1.74 -9.34
CA HIS A 241 4.97 -1.39 -10.73
C HIS A 241 6.17 -0.87 -11.50
N ASP A 242 5.98 -0.79 -12.83
CA ASP A 242 6.95 -0.31 -13.80
C ASP A 242 8.25 -1.11 -13.70
N THR A 243 8.19 -2.43 -13.51
CA THR A 243 9.37 -3.31 -13.52
C THR A 243 9.54 -3.99 -14.88
N GLY A 244 10.78 -4.32 -15.26
CA GLY A 244 11.06 -5.06 -16.49
C GLY A 244 10.79 -6.56 -16.39
N GLY A 245 10.64 -7.07 -15.17
CA GLY A 245 10.29 -8.43 -14.77
C GLY A 245 9.13 -8.36 -13.75
N SER A 246 9.21 -9.08 -12.63
CA SER A 246 8.07 -9.31 -11.73
C SER A 246 7.81 -8.20 -10.69
N GLY A 247 6.60 -8.16 -10.13
CA GLY A 247 6.38 -7.50 -8.85
C GLY A 247 7.11 -8.22 -7.71
N ILE A 248 6.81 -9.51 -7.54
CA ILE A 248 7.49 -10.38 -6.57
C ILE A 248 8.02 -11.61 -7.32
N ALA A 249 9.33 -11.79 -7.33
CA ALA A 249 9.98 -12.99 -7.83
C ALA A 249 10.78 -13.66 -6.71
N THR A 250 10.70 -14.99 -6.62
CA THR A 250 11.51 -15.75 -5.67
C THR A 250 12.18 -16.92 -6.36
N ARG A 251 13.36 -17.30 -5.85
CA ARG A 251 14.06 -18.52 -6.24
C ARG A 251 14.62 -19.21 -5.00
N ASP A 252 14.36 -20.50 -4.87
CA ASP A 252 14.85 -21.33 -3.76
C ASP A 252 14.47 -20.73 -2.38
N CYS A 253 13.24 -20.23 -2.24
CA CYS A 253 12.74 -19.63 -0.99
C CYS A 253 11.52 -20.36 -0.42
N ASP A 254 11.33 -20.29 0.91
CA ASP A 254 10.19 -20.93 1.59
C ASP A 254 9.57 -20.02 2.67
N TYR A 255 8.36 -20.33 3.13
CA TYR A 255 7.60 -19.52 4.08
C TYR A 255 7.34 -18.09 3.59
N LEU A 256 6.81 -17.96 2.37
CA LEU A 256 6.53 -16.68 1.73
C LEU A 256 5.06 -16.27 1.90
N THR A 257 4.81 -15.00 2.16
CA THR A 257 3.45 -14.44 2.14
C THR A 257 3.41 -13.20 1.27
N ALA A 258 2.57 -13.21 0.24
CA ALA A 258 2.19 -12.03 -0.53
C ALA A 258 0.71 -11.74 -0.24
N ASP A 259 0.43 -10.69 0.54
CA ASP A 259 -0.94 -10.36 0.96
C ASP A 259 -1.32 -8.89 0.69
N HIS A 260 -2.53 -8.66 0.18
CA HIS A 260 -3.09 -7.32 -0.08
C HIS A 260 -2.25 -6.41 -0.99
N ASN A 261 -1.40 -6.96 -1.86
CA ASN A 261 -0.57 -6.14 -2.75
C ASN A 261 -1.33 -5.73 -4.02
N LEU A 262 -0.91 -4.59 -4.59
CA LEU A 262 -1.26 -4.15 -5.94
C LEU A 262 -0.02 -4.30 -6.83
N VAL A 263 -0.08 -5.21 -7.79
CA VAL A 263 0.99 -5.49 -8.75
C VAL A 263 0.49 -5.10 -10.14
N TYR A 264 1.16 -4.15 -10.80
CA TYR A 264 0.71 -3.73 -12.11
C TYR A 264 1.82 -3.19 -13.02
N HIS A 265 1.59 -3.27 -14.34
CA HIS A 265 2.49 -2.72 -15.36
C HIS A 265 3.94 -3.21 -15.20
N ASN A 266 4.10 -4.53 -15.18
CA ASN A 266 5.38 -5.21 -14.95
C ASN A 266 5.68 -6.17 -16.11
N GLY A 267 6.97 -6.50 -16.25
CA GLY A 267 7.54 -7.35 -17.29
C GLY A 267 7.86 -6.61 -18.63
N TYR A 268 7.77 -5.28 -18.62
CA TYR A 268 8.09 -4.43 -19.77
C TYR A 268 9.59 -4.11 -19.82
N LEU A 269 10.31 -4.90 -20.62
CA LEU A 269 11.75 -4.86 -20.81
C LEU A 269 12.19 -3.50 -21.34
N PRO A 270 13.09 -2.79 -20.63
CA PRO A 270 13.65 -1.55 -21.14
C PRO A 270 14.52 -1.82 -22.37
N SER A 271 14.30 -1.06 -23.45
CA SER A 271 15.07 -1.19 -24.70
C SER A 271 16.57 -0.93 -24.53
N SER A 272 16.97 -0.27 -23.45
CA SER A 272 18.35 0.06 -23.10
C SER A 272 19.07 -1.05 -22.34
N THR A 273 18.41 -2.18 -22.04
CA THR A 273 19.06 -3.25 -21.27
C THR A 273 20.25 -3.86 -22.01
N SER A 274 21.32 -4.17 -21.27
CA SER A 274 22.47 -4.92 -21.75
C SER A 274 22.36 -6.43 -21.52
N VAL A 275 21.32 -6.87 -20.81
CA VAL A 275 21.16 -8.23 -20.27
C VAL A 275 19.71 -8.72 -20.46
N PRO A 276 19.14 -8.65 -21.68
CA PRO A 276 17.72 -8.87 -21.93
C PRO A 276 17.21 -10.26 -21.51
N GLN A 277 18.09 -11.28 -21.54
CA GLN A 277 17.75 -12.63 -21.14
C GLN A 277 17.42 -12.78 -19.64
N TRP A 278 17.80 -11.81 -18.82
CA TRP A 278 17.63 -11.86 -17.36
C TRP A 278 16.34 -11.17 -16.87
N TYR A 279 15.50 -10.69 -17.79
CA TYR A 279 14.19 -10.10 -17.47
C TYR A 279 13.00 -11.04 -17.74
N GLY A 280 13.27 -12.24 -18.30
CA GLY A 280 12.24 -13.22 -18.65
C GLY A 280 11.93 -14.24 -17.58
N TRP A 281 11.00 -15.14 -17.89
CA TRP A 281 10.45 -16.16 -16.97
C TRP A 281 9.76 -15.52 -15.76
N THR A 282 9.11 -14.39 -16.00
CA THR A 282 8.51 -13.57 -14.95
C THR A 282 6.99 -13.59 -15.00
N SER A 283 6.40 -13.35 -13.84
CA SER A 283 4.97 -13.29 -13.62
C SER A 283 4.74 -12.28 -12.49
N GLY A 284 3.55 -11.69 -12.38
CA GLY A 284 3.34 -10.59 -11.44
C GLY A 284 3.71 -10.97 -10.00
N ILE A 285 3.32 -12.19 -9.60
CA ILE A 285 3.82 -12.86 -8.40
C ILE A 285 4.30 -14.26 -8.81
N SER A 286 5.61 -14.50 -8.67
CA SER A 286 6.25 -15.78 -8.96
C SER A 286 6.90 -16.35 -7.71
N PHE A 287 6.38 -17.48 -7.24
CA PHE A 287 7.02 -18.30 -6.22
C PHE A 287 7.68 -19.50 -6.90
N ASN A 288 9.00 -19.44 -7.09
CA ASN A 288 9.79 -20.52 -7.66
C ASN A 288 10.72 -21.14 -6.61
N SER A 289 10.43 -22.36 -6.17
CA SER A 289 11.18 -23.06 -5.12
C SER A 289 10.58 -24.42 -4.74
N ASP A 290 11.38 -25.47 -4.70
CA ASP A 290 11.03 -26.77 -4.08
C ASP A 290 11.50 -26.89 -2.61
N GLN A 291 12.02 -25.81 -2.04
CA GLN A 291 12.74 -25.86 -0.77
C GLN A 291 11.80 -26.02 0.41
N TRP A 292 12.05 -27.02 1.26
CA TRP A 292 11.37 -27.20 2.53
C TRP A 292 12.27 -26.68 3.66
N PHE A 293 11.86 -25.60 4.32
CA PHE A 293 12.57 -25.11 5.50
C PHE A 293 12.45 -26.09 6.68
N ASP A 294 11.27 -26.67 6.83
CA ASP A 294 10.96 -27.70 7.82
C ASP A 294 9.89 -28.67 7.29
N ASN A 295 9.45 -29.62 8.13
CA ASN A 295 8.45 -30.64 7.76
C ASN A 295 7.03 -30.27 8.24
N TYR A 296 6.73 -28.99 8.47
CA TYR A 296 5.40 -28.58 8.86
C TYR A 296 4.40 -28.90 7.73
N SER A 297 3.25 -29.47 8.08
CA SER A 297 2.28 -29.92 7.07
C SER A 297 1.27 -28.83 6.66
N GLY A 298 1.30 -27.67 7.32
CA GLY A 298 0.42 -26.55 7.01
C GLY A 298 0.94 -25.73 5.83
N PHE A 299 0.29 -24.59 5.55
CA PHE A 299 0.74 -23.71 4.47
C PHE A 299 2.08 -23.07 4.81
N HIS A 300 3.05 -23.27 3.92
CA HIS A 300 4.30 -22.53 3.93
C HIS A 300 4.14 -21.24 3.12
N ASN A 301 3.56 -21.36 1.93
CA ASN A 301 3.48 -20.25 0.98
C ASN A 301 2.03 -19.79 0.81
N ILE A 302 1.80 -18.48 0.93
CA ILE A 302 0.45 -17.88 0.85
C ILE A 302 0.48 -16.68 -0.09
N ILE A 303 -0.44 -16.67 -1.07
CA ILE A 303 -0.68 -15.54 -1.96
C ILE A 303 -2.16 -15.16 -1.81
N SER A 304 -2.44 -14.08 -1.06
CA SER A 304 -3.81 -13.73 -0.67
C SER A 304 -4.21 -12.29 -0.94
N ASN A 305 -5.48 -12.06 -1.32
CA ASN A 305 -6.07 -10.73 -1.41
C ASN A 305 -5.31 -9.73 -2.31
N ASN A 306 -4.52 -10.20 -3.27
CA ASN A 306 -3.75 -9.33 -4.17
C ASN A 306 -4.59 -8.93 -5.39
N ILE A 307 -4.28 -7.77 -5.95
CA ILE A 307 -4.71 -7.36 -7.29
C ILE A 307 -3.48 -7.44 -8.20
N VAL A 308 -3.56 -8.27 -9.25
CA VAL A 308 -2.47 -8.42 -10.23
C VAL A 308 -2.99 -8.14 -11.64
N VAL A 309 -2.42 -7.11 -12.28
CA VAL A 309 -2.93 -6.62 -13.56
C VAL A 309 -1.87 -6.13 -14.54
N GLY A 310 -2.00 -6.51 -15.80
CA GLY A 310 -1.14 -5.98 -16.86
C GLY A 310 0.30 -6.47 -16.79
N GLU A 311 0.53 -7.65 -16.20
CA GLU A 311 1.78 -8.39 -16.31
C GLU A 311 2.00 -8.83 -17.76
N PHE A 312 3.23 -8.76 -18.24
CA PHE A 312 3.61 -9.16 -19.59
C PHE A 312 5.09 -9.51 -19.61
N ASP A 313 5.53 -10.71 -20.00
CA ASP A 313 6.96 -10.94 -20.23
C ASP A 313 7.29 -10.39 -21.63
N SER A 314 8.18 -9.41 -21.78
CA SER A 314 8.58 -8.91 -23.12
C SER A 314 10.01 -9.29 -23.50
N SER A 315 10.61 -10.18 -22.73
CA SER A 315 12.01 -10.57 -22.88
C SER A 315 12.22 -11.52 -24.06
N PRO A 316 13.48 -11.81 -24.45
CA PRO A 316 13.78 -12.89 -25.40
C PRO A 316 13.49 -14.30 -24.87
N ASN A 317 13.30 -14.45 -23.55
CA ASN A 317 12.89 -15.70 -22.90
C ASN A 317 11.39 -15.70 -22.58
N HIS A 318 10.64 -15.02 -23.46
CA HIS A 318 9.19 -14.98 -23.54
C HIS A 318 8.61 -16.38 -23.42
N THR A 319 8.21 -16.74 -22.20
CA THR A 319 7.56 -18.02 -21.92
C THR A 319 6.45 -17.92 -20.86
N ASP A 320 6.34 -16.78 -20.16
CA ASP A 320 5.42 -16.55 -19.05
C ASP A 320 4.58 -15.26 -19.24
N GLY A 321 4.59 -14.34 -18.28
CA GLY A 321 3.63 -13.22 -18.19
C GLY A 321 2.33 -13.56 -17.46
N ASN A 322 2.32 -14.65 -16.68
CA ASN A 322 1.14 -15.01 -15.88
C ASN A 322 0.88 -13.96 -14.79
N GLY A 323 -0.37 -13.83 -14.35
CA GLY A 323 -0.65 -13.00 -13.18
C GLY A 323 0.03 -13.57 -11.91
N ILE A 324 -0.23 -14.84 -11.61
CA ILE A 324 0.41 -15.54 -10.49
C ILE A 324 0.92 -16.91 -10.94
N ILE A 325 2.14 -17.28 -10.55
CA ILE A 325 2.69 -18.61 -10.80
C ILE A 325 3.26 -19.23 -9.51
N LEU A 326 2.95 -20.52 -9.31
CA LEU A 326 3.73 -21.42 -8.47
C LEU A 326 4.57 -22.28 -9.39
N ASP A 327 5.88 -22.10 -9.36
CA ASP A 327 6.86 -22.95 -10.03
C ASP A 327 7.77 -23.57 -8.98
N LEU A 328 7.17 -24.35 -8.09
CA LEU A 328 7.85 -24.90 -6.92
C LEU A 328 8.65 -26.17 -7.26
N SER A 329 9.03 -26.35 -8.52
CA SER A 329 9.67 -27.58 -9.00
C SER A 329 11.17 -27.62 -8.67
N SER A 330 11.73 -28.83 -8.55
CA SER A 330 13.15 -29.06 -8.21
C SER A 330 14.12 -28.83 -9.38
N GLY A 331 13.75 -27.94 -10.32
CA GLY A 331 14.38 -27.80 -11.64
C GLY A 331 14.17 -29.01 -12.57
N SER A 332 13.45 -30.04 -12.11
CA SER A 332 12.97 -31.15 -12.93
C SER A 332 11.62 -30.79 -13.53
N TYR A 333 11.53 -30.79 -14.86
CA TYR A 333 10.25 -30.58 -15.56
C TYR A 333 9.38 -31.85 -15.61
N ASP A 334 9.58 -32.78 -14.68
CA ASP A 334 8.81 -34.03 -14.53
C ASP A 334 7.84 -33.93 -13.33
N PRO A 335 6.52 -33.83 -13.58
CA PRO A 335 5.50 -33.78 -12.54
C PRO A 335 5.53 -34.95 -11.55
N SER A 336 6.06 -36.12 -11.94
CA SER A 336 6.16 -37.28 -11.04
C SER A 336 7.20 -37.10 -9.94
N THR A 337 8.11 -36.13 -10.12
CA THR A 337 9.20 -35.81 -9.18
C THR A 337 8.89 -34.60 -8.30
N ALA A 338 7.75 -33.95 -8.51
CA ALA A 338 7.37 -32.75 -7.76
C ALA A 338 7.15 -33.10 -6.27
N ASN A 339 7.84 -32.37 -5.40
CA ASN A 339 7.69 -32.45 -3.95
C ASN A 339 7.82 -31.06 -3.34
N THR A 340 6.71 -30.35 -3.27
CA THR A 340 6.69 -28.91 -3.04
C THR A 340 5.98 -28.58 -1.72
N PRO A 341 6.45 -27.57 -0.97
CA PRO A 341 5.81 -27.15 0.27
C PRO A 341 4.36 -26.72 0.05
N PRO A 342 3.45 -26.90 1.05
CA PRO A 342 2.05 -26.59 0.85
C PRO A 342 1.82 -25.10 0.58
N ALA A 343 1.02 -24.80 -0.46
CA ALA A 343 0.78 -23.43 -0.92
C ALA A 343 -0.70 -23.09 -1.06
N LEU A 344 -1.11 -21.90 -0.62
CA LEU A 344 -2.48 -21.39 -0.75
C LEU A 344 -2.52 -20.10 -1.58
N ILE A 345 -3.30 -20.11 -2.66
CA ILE A 345 -3.64 -18.89 -3.42
C ILE A 345 -5.11 -18.59 -3.22
N VAL A 346 -5.43 -17.50 -2.54
CA VAL A 346 -6.81 -17.23 -2.10
C VAL A 346 -7.26 -15.78 -2.25
N ASN A 347 -8.50 -15.56 -2.69
CA ASN A 347 -9.14 -14.24 -2.77
C ASN A 347 -8.40 -13.19 -3.61
N ASN A 348 -7.62 -13.61 -4.62
CA ASN A 348 -6.93 -12.67 -5.50
C ASN A 348 -7.84 -12.22 -6.66
N VAL A 349 -7.60 -11.01 -7.17
CA VAL A 349 -8.20 -10.51 -8.42
C VAL A 349 -7.10 -10.36 -9.45
N VAL A 350 -7.17 -11.16 -10.51
CA VAL A 350 -6.08 -11.29 -11.49
C VAL A 350 -6.64 -11.12 -12.89
N TYR A 351 -6.24 -10.05 -13.58
CA TYR A 351 -6.86 -9.70 -14.85
C TYR A 351 -5.94 -8.94 -15.79
N GLY A 352 -6.20 -9.01 -17.09
CA GLY A 352 -5.48 -8.19 -18.07
C GLY A 352 -4.01 -8.57 -18.25
N ASN A 353 -3.58 -9.76 -17.84
CA ASN A 353 -2.20 -10.21 -17.98
C ASN A 353 -1.96 -10.88 -19.35
N GLY A 354 -0.71 -10.83 -19.82
CA GLY A 354 -0.26 -11.42 -21.07
C GLY A 354 -0.40 -12.93 -21.09
N GLY A 355 0.09 -13.60 -20.05
CA GLY A 355 -0.04 -15.05 -19.84
C GLY A 355 -1.29 -15.43 -19.04
N ARG A 356 -1.27 -16.62 -18.43
CA ARG A 356 -2.43 -17.20 -17.72
C ARG A 356 -2.79 -16.40 -16.47
N CYS A 357 -4.01 -16.59 -15.98
CA CYS A 357 -4.45 -16.00 -14.71
C CYS A 357 -3.59 -16.48 -13.52
N ILE A 358 -3.71 -17.77 -13.19
CA ILE A 358 -2.96 -18.42 -12.13
C ILE A 358 -2.46 -19.75 -12.69
N LEU A 359 -1.17 -20.03 -12.53
CA LEU A 359 -0.54 -21.26 -13.01
C LEU A 359 0.14 -22.01 -11.85
N GLY A 360 -0.19 -23.29 -11.69
CA GLY A 360 0.60 -24.21 -10.89
C GLY A 360 1.44 -25.07 -11.83
N TYR A 361 2.72 -24.76 -11.95
CA TYR A 361 3.64 -25.45 -12.84
C TYR A 361 4.49 -26.44 -12.04
N ILE A 362 4.20 -27.73 -12.21
CA ILE A 362 5.00 -28.83 -11.61
C ILE A 362 5.07 -28.67 -10.08
N VAL A 363 3.89 -28.55 -9.49
CA VAL A 363 3.70 -28.36 -8.04
C VAL A 363 2.78 -29.42 -7.45
N THR A 364 2.99 -29.71 -6.17
CA THR A 364 2.17 -30.60 -5.32
C THR A 364 1.63 -29.82 -4.12
N ASN A 365 0.59 -30.33 -3.45
CA ASN A 365 0.08 -29.71 -2.20
C ASN A 365 -0.30 -28.22 -2.35
N PHE A 366 -1.14 -27.88 -3.32
CA PHE A 366 -1.57 -26.50 -3.54
C PHE A 366 -3.08 -26.36 -3.62
N TRP A 367 -3.59 -25.17 -3.26
CA TRP A 367 -5.01 -24.84 -3.27
C TRP A 367 -5.22 -23.47 -3.88
N PHE A 368 -6.09 -23.40 -4.89
CA PHE A 368 -6.59 -22.15 -5.45
C PHE A 368 -8.04 -21.96 -5.01
N VAL A 369 -8.32 -20.95 -4.20
CA VAL A 369 -9.62 -20.76 -3.55
C VAL A 369 -10.13 -19.34 -3.78
N ASN A 370 -11.37 -19.17 -4.24
CA ASN A 370 -12.03 -17.87 -4.34
C ASN A 370 -11.25 -16.78 -5.12
N ASN A 371 -10.44 -17.17 -6.12
CA ASN A 371 -9.76 -16.20 -6.97
C ASN A 371 -10.68 -15.76 -8.13
N THR A 372 -10.60 -14.49 -8.51
CA THR A 372 -11.32 -13.91 -9.65
C THR A 372 -10.35 -13.70 -10.80
N CYS A 373 -10.62 -14.37 -11.92
CA CYS A 373 -9.85 -14.27 -13.16
C CYS A 373 -10.67 -13.57 -14.24
N PHE A 374 -10.11 -12.57 -14.93
CA PHE A 374 -10.79 -11.90 -16.03
C PHE A 374 -9.84 -11.45 -17.13
N LYS A 375 -10.11 -11.78 -18.40
CA LYS A 375 -9.32 -11.30 -19.56
C LYS A 375 -7.80 -11.41 -19.38
N ASN A 376 -7.32 -12.58 -18.95
CA ASN A 376 -5.90 -12.90 -19.04
C ASN A 376 -5.65 -13.59 -20.39
N ASP A 377 -4.42 -14.04 -20.64
CA ASP A 377 -4.02 -14.67 -21.90
C ASP A 377 -4.14 -13.69 -23.08
N LEU A 378 -3.69 -12.45 -22.85
CA LEU A 378 -3.76 -11.37 -23.84
C LEU A 378 -2.59 -11.38 -24.82
N ASP A 379 -1.54 -12.13 -24.54
CA ASP A 379 -0.37 -12.23 -25.39
C ASP A 379 -0.49 -13.35 -26.41
N THR A 380 -0.81 -12.96 -27.65
CA THR A 380 -0.97 -13.91 -28.75
C THR A 380 0.35 -14.46 -29.32
N LEU A 381 1.51 -13.93 -28.91
CA LEU A 381 2.82 -14.42 -29.37
C LEU A 381 3.19 -15.75 -28.68
N GLU A 382 2.56 -16.03 -27.55
CA GLU A 382 2.81 -17.21 -26.74
C GLU A 382 1.98 -18.40 -27.22
N SER A 383 2.59 -19.19 -28.10
CA SER A 383 1.92 -20.28 -28.84
C SER A 383 1.38 -21.45 -28.01
N ASN A 384 1.61 -21.48 -26.67
CA ASN A 384 1.28 -22.61 -25.79
C ASN A 384 0.22 -22.31 -24.71
N PHE A 385 -0.35 -21.11 -24.68
CA PHE A 385 -1.46 -20.81 -23.79
C PHE A 385 -2.79 -21.25 -24.46
N GLY A 386 -3.22 -22.47 -24.15
CA GLY A 386 -4.60 -22.89 -24.43
C GLY A 386 -5.52 -22.31 -23.37
N SER A 387 -6.53 -21.55 -23.80
CA SER A 387 -7.61 -20.99 -22.99
C SER A 387 -8.41 -22.02 -22.19
#